data_AF-A0A963LVI0-F1
#
_entry.id   AF-A0A963LVI0-F1
#
_cell.length_a   1.000
_cell.length_b   1.000
_cell.length_c   1.000
_cell.angle_alpha   90.00
_cell.angle_beta   90.00
_cell.angle_gamma   90.00
#
_symmetry.space_group_name_H-M   'P 1'
#
loop_
_entity.id
_entity.type
_entity.pdbx_description
1 polymer ?
#
loop_
_entity_poly.entity_id
_entity_poly.type
_entity_poly.pdbx_seq_one_letter_code
_entity_poly.pdbx_strand_id
1 'polypeptide(L)'
;MKITDVETILLRLPQVREIGDGCQTICVIRVSTDEGIVGIGEAHTNPLAARSIIDSPLYSVSAQGLRHVLLGEDPRDINRLWDKMYRASQTYGRRGLLMHALSGIDLALWDILGKSVGLPVHQLLGGARKRAHHAYASDLSQPTLEATIERALAHKANGYRAMKFGWGALGQDRKSDVRVAEQLRSALGPDFDIMIDMGFAVPLDHALYLGRAYAEHDLYFLEEPLSPDDLGGFAKLVAA
;
A
#
# COMPACT_ATOMS: atom_id res chain seq x y z
N MET A 1 -13.31 0.25 -28.69
CA MET A 1 -12.71 -0.63 -27.69
C MET A 1 -13.73 -1.02 -26.66
N LYS A 2 -13.87 -2.31 -26.38
CA LYS A 2 -14.74 -2.87 -25.35
C LYS A 2 -13.99 -3.90 -24.52
N ILE A 3 -14.29 -3.95 -23.22
CA ILE A 3 -13.78 -4.98 -22.31
C ILE A 3 -14.42 -6.32 -22.66
N THR A 4 -13.59 -7.33 -22.89
CA THR A 4 -14.00 -8.70 -23.23
C THR A 4 -13.84 -9.68 -22.09
N ASP A 5 -12.92 -9.41 -21.16
CA ASP A 5 -12.73 -10.22 -19.95
C ASP A 5 -12.03 -9.44 -18.83
N VAL A 6 -12.23 -9.90 -17.59
CA VAL A 6 -11.51 -9.46 -16.39
C VAL A 6 -11.07 -10.72 -15.66
N GLU A 7 -9.80 -11.10 -15.78
CA GLU A 7 -9.24 -12.30 -15.19
C GLU A 7 -8.43 -11.98 -13.92
N THR A 8 -8.49 -12.84 -12.91
CA THR A 8 -7.64 -12.77 -11.73
C THR A 8 -6.61 -13.90 -11.72
N ILE A 9 -5.34 -13.56 -11.57
CA ILE A 9 -4.21 -14.48 -11.46
C ILE A 9 -3.69 -14.40 -10.04
N LEU A 10 -3.83 -15.51 -9.29
CA LEU A 10 -3.43 -15.56 -7.88
C LEU A 10 -2.00 -16.07 -7.78
N LEU A 11 -1.10 -15.20 -7.33
CA LEU A 11 0.30 -15.54 -7.13
C LEU A 11 0.60 -15.67 -5.63
N ARG A 12 1.46 -16.63 -5.31
CA ARG A 12 1.86 -16.96 -3.94
C ARG A 12 3.31 -17.43 -3.94
N LEU A 13 4.08 -16.97 -2.96
CA LEU A 13 5.45 -17.48 -2.74
C LEU A 13 5.42 -18.99 -2.47
N PRO A 14 6.44 -19.76 -2.92
CA PRO A 14 6.52 -21.19 -2.64
C PRO A 14 6.43 -21.54 -1.14
N GLN A 15 6.94 -20.64 -0.29
CA GLN A 15 6.84 -20.72 1.15
C GLN A 15 6.27 -19.40 1.69
N VAL A 16 5.13 -19.49 2.39
CA VAL A 16 4.55 -18.38 3.15
C VAL A 16 4.91 -18.57 4.62
N ARG A 17 5.41 -17.51 5.23
CA ARG A 17 5.88 -17.43 6.62
C ARG A 17 4.92 -16.60 7.45
N GLU A 18 4.90 -16.85 8.75
CA GLU A 18 4.17 -16.06 9.74
C GLU A 18 4.95 -14.79 10.09
N ILE A 19 4.96 -13.83 9.17
CA ILE A 19 5.65 -12.54 9.30
C ILE A 19 4.70 -11.41 8.90
N GLY A 20 5.01 -10.20 9.33
CA GLY A 20 4.25 -8.98 8.99
C GLY A 20 4.38 -8.52 7.53
N ASP A 21 4.93 -9.34 6.64
CA ASP A 21 5.08 -9.00 5.23
C ASP A 21 3.83 -9.41 4.45
N GLY A 22 3.10 -8.41 3.93
CA GLY A 22 1.94 -8.61 3.08
C GLY A 22 2.28 -9.07 1.66
N CYS A 23 3.52 -8.95 1.19
CA CYS A 23 3.93 -9.23 -0.20
C CYS A 23 4.14 -10.72 -0.50
N GLN A 24 3.75 -11.61 0.41
CA GLN A 24 3.88 -13.06 0.23
C GLN A 24 2.85 -13.66 -0.74
N THR A 25 1.79 -12.90 -1.02
CA THR A 25 0.73 -13.24 -1.99
C THR A 25 0.22 -12.00 -2.70
N ILE A 26 -0.26 -12.15 -3.92
CA ILE A 26 -0.86 -11.03 -4.67
C ILE A 26 -1.94 -11.51 -5.64
N CYS A 27 -2.93 -10.66 -5.89
CA CYS A 27 -3.92 -10.85 -6.94
C CYS A 27 -3.57 -9.93 -8.11
N VAL A 28 -3.05 -10.51 -9.19
CA VAL A 28 -2.86 -9.77 -10.46
C VAL A 28 -4.17 -9.80 -11.22
N ILE A 29 -4.57 -8.67 -11.78
CA ILE A 29 -5.82 -8.52 -12.53
C ILE A 29 -5.48 -8.15 -13.96
N ARG A 30 -6.00 -8.94 -14.90
CA ARG A 30 -5.82 -8.79 -16.34
C ARG A 30 -7.14 -8.41 -16.98
N VAL A 31 -7.22 -7.22 -17.59
CA VAL A 31 -8.41 -6.75 -18.33
C VAL A 31 -8.12 -6.84 -19.81
N SER A 32 -8.91 -7.61 -20.54
CA SER A 32 -8.75 -7.82 -21.99
C SER A 32 -9.77 -6.99 -22.77
N THR A 33 -9.39 -6.58 -23.98
CA THR A 33 -10.27 -5.80 -24.88
C THR A 33 -10.46 -6.47 -26.24
N ASP A 34 -11.50 -6.06 -26.98
CA ASP A 34 -11.80 -6.51 -28.35
C ASP A 34 -10.78 -6.04 -29.40
N GLU A 35 -9.97 -5.04 -29.07
CA GLU A 35 -8.88 -4.52 -29.90
C GLU A 35 -7.52 -5.18 -29.57
N GLY A 36 -7.50 -6.19 -28.69
CA GLY A 36 -6.29 -6.93 -28.33
C GLY A 36 -5.37 -6.20 -27.33
N ILE A 37 -5.76 -5.02 -26.84
CA ILE A 37 -5.03 -4.34 -25.75
C ILE A 37 -5.41 -5.00 -24.43
N VAL A 38 -4.39 -5.25 -23.61
CA VAL A 38 -4.54 -5.85 -22.28
C VAL A 38 -3.96 -4.91 -21.23
N GLY A 39 -4.77 -4.63 -20.21
CA GLY A 39 -4.39 -3.89 -19.01
C GLY A 39 -4.00 -4.80 -17.87
N ILE A 40 -2.98 -4.41 -17.11
CA ILE A 40 -2.53 -5.11 -15.92
C ILE A 40 -2.64 -4.18 -14.72
N GLY A 41 -3.25 -4.70 -13.66
CA GLY A 41 -3.23 -4.08 -12.34
C GLY A 41 -3.11 -5.15 -11.27
N GLU A 42 -3.09 -4.73 -10.01
CA GLU A 42 -2.94 -5.64 -8.89
C GLU A 42 -3.72 -5.16 -7.66
N ALA A 43 -4.15 -6.11 -6.84
CA ALA A 43 -4.74 -5.85 -5.55
C ALA A 43 -3.88 -6.50 -4.46
N HIS A 44 -3.24 -5.66 -3.64
CA HIS A 44 -2.51 -6.10 -2.46
C HIS A 44 -3.48 -6.35 -1.30
N THR A 45 -3.97 -7.58 -1.22
CA THR A 45 -5.02 -8.02 -0.29
C THR A 45 -5.08 -9.55 -0.27
N ASN A 46 -6.02 -10.15 0.46
CA ASN A 46 -6.32 -11.58 0.33
C ASN A 46 -6.75 -11.90 -1.13
N PRO A 47 -5.96 -12.68 -1.90
CA PRO A 47 -6.23 -12.84 -3.33
C PRO A 47 -7.52 -13.61 -3.63
N LEU A 48 -7.89 -14.56 -2.76
CA LEU A 48 -9.14 -15.31 -2.90
C LEU A 48 -10.35 -14.39 -2.72
N ALA A 49 -10.30 -13.50 -1.72
CA ALA A 49 -11.36 -12.56 -1.47
C ALA A 49 -11.52 -11.55 -2.63
N ALA A 50 -10.40 -11.03 -3.15
CA ALA A 50 -10.43 -10.15 -4.33
C ALA A 50 -11.06 -10.85 -5.54
N ARG A 51 -10.66 -12.10 -5.81
CA ARG A 51 -11.25 -12.91 -6.88
C ARG A 51 -12.75 -13.12 -6.67
N SER A 52 -13.19 -13.47 -5.47
CA SER A 52 -14.62 -13.64 -5.19
C SER A 52 -15.43 -12.37 -5.48
N ILE A 53 -14.88 -11.19 -5.16
CA ILE A 53 -15.53 -9.90 -5.45
C ILE A 53 -15.61 -9.63 -6.96
N ILE A 54 -14.57 -9.98 -7.71
CA ILE A 54 -14.49 -9.75 -9.15
C ILE A 54 -15.39 -10.73 -9.91
N ASP A 55 -15.36 -12.01 -9.52
CA ASP A 55 -16.01 -13.12 -10.20
C ASP A 55 -17.48 -13.28 -9.83
N SER A 56 -17.93 -12.62 -8.74
CA SER A 56 -19.30 -12.75 -8.25
C SER A 56 -20.32 -12.47 -9.36
N PRO A 57 -21.39 -13.28 -9.47
CA PRO A 57 -22.46 -12.99 -10.42
C PRO A 57 -23.27 -11.75 -9.99
N LEU A 58 -24.23 -11.39 -10.82
CA LEU A 58 -25.32 -10.48 -10.46
C LEU A 58 -26.20 -11.14 -9.40
N TYR A 59 -26.20 -10.62 -8.16
CA TYR A 59 -27.16 -10.99 -7.13
C TYR A 59 -28.28 -9.96 -6.98
N SER A 60 -27.93 -8.67 -7.01
CA SER A 60 -28.89 -7.56 -7.06
C SER A 60 -28.25 -6.36 -7.75
N VAL A 61 -29.03 -5.33 -8.06
CA VAL A 61 -28.53 -4.11 -8.71
C VAL A 61 -27.37 -3.44 -7.95
N SER A 62 -27.30 -3.62 -6.63
CA SER A 62 -26.25 -3.10 -5.75
C SER A 62 -25.31 -4.18 -5.18
N ALA A 63 -25.42 -5.42 -5.68
CA ALA A 63 -24.60 -6.57 -5.29
C ALA A 63 -24.14 -7.37 -6.52
N GLN A 64 -23.28 -6.79 -7.35
CA GLN A 64 -22.76 -7.40 -8.58
C GLN A 64 -21.26 -7.55 -8.50
N GLY A 65 -20.72 -8.68 -8.96
CA GLY A 65 -19.27 -8.77 -9.12
C GLY A 65 -18.74 -7.88 -10.24
N LEU A 66 -17.49 -7.47 -10.09
CA LEU A 66 -16.91 -6.41 -10.90
C LEU A 66 -16.74 -6.81 -12.37
N ARG A 67 -16.45 -8.10 -12.66
CA ARG A 67 -16.39 -8.61 -14.04
C ARG A 67 -17.73 -8.39 -14.73
N HIS A 68 -18.83 -8.79 -14.10
CA HIS A 68 -20.18 -8.67 -14.67
C HIS A 68 -20.51 -7.21 -15.02
N VAL A 69 -20.10 -6.27 -14.17
CA VAL A 69 -20.34 -4.83 -14.38
C VAL A 69 -19.58 -4.26 -15.59
N LEU A 70 -18.41 -4.82 -15.92
CA LEU A 70 -17.47 -4.25 -16.89
C LEU A 70 -17.54 -4.87 -18.28
N LEU A 71 -18.03 -6.10 -18.43
CA LEU A 71 -18.10 -6.74 -19.74
C LEU A 71 -18.88 -5.90 -20.76
N GLY A 72 -18.27 -5.65 -21.92
CA GLY A 72 -18.83 -4.86 -23.01
C GLY A 72 -18.69 -3.34 -22.86
N GLU A 73 -18.17 -2.85 -21.74
CA GLU A 73 -17.95 -1.42 -21.50
C GLU A 73 -16.69 -0.89 -22.21
N ASP A 74 -16.64 0.42 -22.49
CA ASP A 74 -15.45 1.08 -23.01
C ASP A 74 -14.44 1.34 -21.86
N PRO A 75 -13.23 0.73 -21.88
CA PRO A 75 -12.27 0.85 -20.78
C PRO A 75 -11.70 2.26 -20.62
N ARG A 76 -11.90 3.16 -21.59
CA ARG A 76 -11.40 4.54 -21.56
C ARG A 76 -12.25 5.46 -20.68
N ASP A 77 -13.47 5.04 -20.32
CA ASP A 77 -14.39 5.78 -19.45
C ASP A 77 -14.08 5.57 -17.94
N ILE A 78 -12.80 5.65 -17.55
CA ILE A 78 -12.30 5.17 -16.25
C ILE A 78 -13.13 5.69 -15.05
N ASN A 79 -13.34 7.00 -14.95
CA ASN A 79 -14.11 7.61 -13.84
C ASN A 79 -15.57 7.11 -13.79
N ARG A 80 -16.21 6.95 -14.96
CA ARG A 80 -17.58 6.42 -15.04
C ARG A 80 -17.63 4.96 -14.62
N LEU A 81 -16.64 4.16 -15.03
CA LEU A 81 -16.53 2.75 -14.66
C LEU A 81 -16.23 2.57 -13.17
N TRP A 82 -15.39 3.43 -12.59
CA TRP A 82 -15.16 3.49 -11.16
C TRP A 82 -16.48 3.69 -10.41
N ASP A 83 -17.25 4.71 -10.79
CA ASP A 83 -18.57 4.99 -10.19
C ASP A 83 -19.55 3.84 -10.39
N LYS A 84 -19.57 3.24 -11.59
CA LYS A 84 -20.44 2.10 -11.91
C LYS A 84 -20.12 0.90 -11.02
N MET A 85 -18.85 0.53 -10.90
CA MET A 85 -18.39 -0.54 -10.02
C MET A 85 -18.72 -0.26 -8.56
N TYR A 86 -18.43 0.95 -8.08
CA TYR A 86 -18.69 1.36 -6.70
C TYR A 86 -20.18 1.31 -6.36
N ARG A 87 -21.06 1.74 -7.27
CA ARG A 87 -22.52 1.71 -7.08
C ARG A 87 -23.10 0.30 -7.17
N ALA A 88 -22.60 -0.51 -8.09
CA ALA A 88 -23.05 -1.89 -8.31
C ALA A 88 -22.67 -2.85 -7.17
N SER A 89 -21.82 -2.43 -6.23
CA SER A 89 -21.32 -3.24 -5.11
C SER A 89 -21.59 -2.62 -3.73
N GLN A 90 -22.49 -1.62 -3.65
CA GLN A 90 -22.76 -0.86 -2.42
C GLN A 90 -23.15 -1.70 -1.21
N THR A 91 -23.86 -2.81 -1.40
CA THR A 91 -24.40 -3.58 -0.26
C THR A 91 -23.37 -4.43 0.46
N TYR A 92 -22.24 -4.75 -0.19
CA TYR A 92 -21.20 -5.59 0.40
C TYR A 92 -19.80 -4.97 0.39
N GLY A 93 -19.64 -3.79 -0.23
CA GLY A 93 -18.37 -3.11 -0.34
C GLY A 93 -18.34 -1.75 0.35
N ARG A 94 -18.16 -0.68 -0.42
CA ARG A 94 -17.91 0.72 0.03
C ARG A 94 -16.55 0.99 0.68
N ARG A 95 -15.96 0.01 1.35
CA ARG A 95 -14.66 0.05 2.05
C ARG A 95 -13.97 -1.32 1.95
N GLY A 96 -12.73 -1.42 2.43
CA GLY A 96 -12.01 -2.67 2.59
C GLY A 96 -11.81 -3.45 1.28
N LEU A 97 -12.08 -4.75 1.32
CA LEU A 97 -11.78 -5.71 0.24
C LEU A 97 -12.31 -5.29 -1.13
N LEU A 98 -13.50 -4.67 -1.21
CA LEU A 98 -14.01 -4.14 -2.48
C LEU A 98 -13.06 -3.09 -3.04
N MET A 99 -12.67 -2.11 -2.21
CA MET A 99 -11.81 -1.02 -2.66
C MET A 99 -10.48 -1.56 -3.15
N HIS A 100 -9.93 -2.60 -2.52
CA HIS A 100 -8.68 -3.23 -2.96
C HIS A 100 -8.84 -3.85 -4.36
N ALA A 101 -9.91 -4.64 -4.58
CA ALA A 101 -10.18 -5.27 -5.88
C ALA A 101 -10.49 -4.24 -6.97
N LEU A 102 -11.27 -3.21 -6.63
CA LEU A 102 -11.61 -2.11 -7.54
C LEU A 102 -10.36 -1.33 -7.95
N SER A 103 -9.47 -1.00 -7.02
CA SER A 103 -8.20 -0.32 -7.33
C SER A 103 -7.35 -1.13 -8.31
N GLY A 104 -7.28 -2.45 -8.17
CA GLY A 104 -6.52 -3.27 -9.11
C GLY A 104 -7.12 -3.29 -10.52
N ILE A 105 -8.45 -3.20 -10.66
CA ILE A 105 -9.09 -2.98 -11.96
C ILE A 105 -8.80 -1.58 -12.50
N ASP A 106 -8.93 -0.55 -11.66
CA ASP A 106 -8.67 0.85 -12.04
C ASP A 106 -7.26 1.03 -12.62
N LEU A 107 -6.24 0.44 -11.98
CA LEU A 107 -4.87 0.39 -12.49
C LEU A 107 -4.79 -0.27 -13.88
N ALA A 108 -5.48 -1.39 -14.11
CA ALA A 108 -5.52 -2.05 -15.41
C ALA A 108 -6.21 -1.19 -16.49
N LEU A 109 -7.24 -0.43 -16.13
CA LEU A 109 -7.91 0.50 -17.05
C LEU A 109 -6.98 1.67 -17.44
N TRP A 110 -6.23 2.21 -16.50
CA TRP A 110 -5.19 3.22 -16.78
C TRP A 110 -4.09 2.69 -17.70
N ASP A 111 -3.65 1.44 -17.48
CA ASP A 111 -2.68 0.78 -18.35
C ASP A 111 -3.24 0.58 -19.77
N ILE A 112 -4.50 0.16 -19.93
CA ILE A 112 -5.19 0.12 -21.23
C ILE A 112 -5.21 1.48 -21.88
N LEU A 113 -5.59 2.53 -21.14
CA LEU A 113 -5.68 3.88 -21.68
C LEU A 113 -4.32 4.32 -22.20
N GLY A 114 -3.25 4.19 -21.39
CA GLY A 114 -1.87 4.49 -21.78
C GLY A 114 -1.44 3.77 -23.05
N LYS A 115 -1.65 2.44 -23.12
CA LYS A 115 -1.35 1.63 -24.30
C LYS A 115 -2.15 2.05 -25.53
N SER A 116 -3.44 2.37 -25.37
CA SER A 116 -4.33 2.74 -26.47
C SER A 116 -3.95 4.05 -27.15
N VAL A 117 -3.34 4.98 -26.42
CA VAL A 117 -2.90 6.29 -26.94
C VAL A 117 -1.38 6.39 -27.09
N GLY A 118 -0.64 5.34 -26.77
CA GLY A 118 0.83 5.32 -26.87
C GLY A 118 1.55 6.24 -25.89
N LEU A 119 0.95 6.53 -24.73
CA LEU A 119 1.53 7.42 -23.71
C LEU A 119 1.74 6.68 -22.39
N PRO A 120 2.81 7.00 -21.63
CA PRO A 120 2.95 6.50 -20.28
C PRO A 120 1.88 7.12 -19.36
N VAL A 121 1.36 6.35 -18.40
CA VAL A 121 0.27 6.78 -17.50
C VAL A 121 0.56 8.10 -16.79
N HIS A 122 1.81 8.34 -16.37
CA HIS A 122 2.16 9.60 -15.70
C HIS A 122 1.94 10.85 -16.58
N GLN A 123 2.00 10.74 -17.92
CA GLN A 123 1.66 11.85 -18.81
C GLN A 123 0.15 12.08 -18.87
N LEU A 124 -0.64 11.00 -18.83
CA LEU A 124 -2.10 11.09 -18.75
C LEU A 124 -2.57 11.72 -17.43
N LEU A 125 -1.81 11.52 -16.35
CA LEU A 125 -2.04 12.13 -15.04
C LEU A 125 -1.58 13.60 -14.93
N GLY A 126 -1.20 14.23 -16.04
CA GLY A 126 -0.78 15.65 -16.09
C GLY A 126 0.74 15.87 -16.18
N GLY A 127 1.52 14.80 -16.31
CA GLY A 127 2.97 14.87 -16.52
C GLY A 127 3.78 14.95 -15.23
N ALA A 128 5.05 14.55 -15.33
CA ALA A 128 5.96 14.55 -14.19
C ALA A 128 6.66 15.90 -14.05
N ARG A 129 6.65 16.48 -12.84
CA ARG A 129 7.42 17.71 -12.52
C ARG A 129 8.92 17.44 -12.35
N LYS A 130 9.27 16.20 -11.99
CA LYS A 130 10.65 15.73 -11.82
C LYS A 130 10.83 14.44 -12.61
N ARG A 131 12.04 14.21 -13.12
CA ARG A 131 12.39 12.96 -13.82
C ARG A 131 12.71 11.80 -12.87
N ALA A 132 13.08 12.12 -11.63
CA ALA A 132 13.42 11.15 -10.60
C ALA A 132 12.90 11.64 -9.24
N HIS A 133 12.54 10.67 -8.40
CA HIS A 133 12.08 10.88 -7.04
C HIS A 133 13.05 10.18 -6.07
N HIS A 134 13.23 10.76 -4.88
CA HIS A 134 13.93 10.06 -3.81
C HIS A 134 13.06 8.92 -3.30
N ALA A 135 13.66 7.75 -3.12
CA ALA A 135 13.05 6.61 -2.46
C ALA A 135 13.75 6.37 -1.12
N TYR A 136 13.00 5.86 -0.15
CA TYR A 136 13.55 5.35 1.10
C TYR A 136 13.44 3.82 1.10
N ALA A 137 14.38 3.15 1.77
CA ALA A 137 14.26 1.72 2.00
C ALA A 137 13.19 1.47 3.08
N SER A 138 12.30 0.51 2.88
CA SER A 138 11.33 0.10 3.92
C SER A 138 11.58 -1.36 4.25
N ASP A 139 11.83 -1.66 5.53
CA ASP A 139 12.21 -3.01 5.95
C ASP A 139 11.61 -3.32 7.33
N LEU A 140 11.46 -4.61 7.62
CA LEU A 140 10.99 -5.05 8.93
C LEU A 140 12.15 -4.98 9.93
N SER A 141 11.81 -4.67 11.18
CA SER A 141 12.73 -4.82 12.31
C SER A 141 13.23 -6.28 12.37
N GLN A 142 14.53 -6.45 12.57
CA GLN A 142 15.14 -7.78 12.67
C GLN A 142 14.99 -8.31 14.11
N PRO A 143 15.20 -9.62 14.36
CA PRO A 143 15.07 -10.21 15.70
C PRO A 143 15.97 -9.57 16.76
N THR A 144 17.06 -8.91 16.36
CA THR A 144 17.95 -8.16 17.25
C THR A 144 18.20 -6.75 16.74
N LEU A 145 18.59 -5.86 17.66
CA LEU A 145 18.94 -4.49 17.34
C LEU A 145 20.19 -4.44 16.45
N GLU A 146 21.18 -5.28 16.73
CA GLU A 146 22.42 -5.37 15.96
C GLU A 146 22.14 -5.76 14.50
N ALA A 147 21.26 -6.74 14.28
CA ALA A 147 20.86 -7.15 12.93
C ALA A 147 20.06 -6.05 12.21
N THR A 148 19.25 -5.28 12.95
CA THR A 148 18.52 -4.14 12.39
C THR A 148 19.48 -3.03 11.94
N ILE A 149 20.49 -2.72 12.75
CA ILE A 149 21.54 -1.75 12.40
C ILE A 149 22.36 -2.22 11.21
N GLU A 150 22.74 -3.50 11.16
CA GLU A 150 23.46 -4.08 10.03
C GLU A 150 22.66 -3.94 8.72
N ARG A 151 21.35 -4.24 8.75
CA ARG A 151 20.45 -4.03 7.62
C ARG A 151 20.41 -2.55 7.21
N ALA A 152 20.31 -1.65 8.18
CA ALA A 152 20.26 -0.21 7.92
C ALA A 152 21.53 0.29 7.21
N LEU A 153 22.69 -0.14 7.70
CA LEU A 153 23.99 0.17 7.09
C LEU A 153 24.12 -0.42 5.68
N ALA A 154 23.59 -1.61 5.44
CA ALA A 154 23.56 -2.21 4.11
C ALA A 154 22.70 -1.39 3.13
N HIS A 155 21.52 -0.92 3.54
CA HIS A 155 20.69 -0.04 2.69
C HIS A 155 21.38 1.30 2.42
N LYS A 156 22.04 1.90 3.43
CA LYS A 156 22.86 3.10 3.24
C LYS A 156 24.01 2.86 2.25
N ALA A 157 24.69 1.72 2.34
CA ALA A 157 25.74 1.32 1.40
C ALA A 157 25.21 1.13 -0.03
N ASN A 158 23.95 0.73 -0.19
CA ASN A 158 23.24 0.63 -1.47
C ASN A 158 22.79 1.99 -2.04
N GLY A 159 23.12 3.10 -1.38
CA GLY A 159 22.87 4.46 -1.88
C GLY A 159 21.55 5.07 -1.44
N TYR A 160 20.78 4.40 -0.59
CA TYR A 160 19.64 5.04 0.07
C TYR A 160 20.12 6.17 0.98
N ARG A 161 19.30 7.21 1.13
CA ARG A 161 19.53 8.34 2.04
C ARG A 161 18.54 8.39 3.19
N ALA A 162 17.55 7.50 3.14
CA ALA A 162 16.42 7.46 4.04
C ALA A 162 15.99 6.00 4.23
N MET A 163 15.54 5.65 5.44
CA MET A 163 15.02 4.33 5.72
C MET A 163 13.90 4.35 6.75
N LYS A 164 12.88 3.53 6.51
CA LYS A 164 11.83 3.19 7.48
C LYS A 164 12.05 1.77 8.00
N PHE A 165 12.05 1.63 9.32
CA PHE A 165 11.92 0.35 9.99
C PHE A 165 10.59 0.27 10.72
N GLY A 166 10.04 -0.93 10.85
CA GLY A 166 8.81 -1.09 11.58
C GLY A 166 8.51 -2.50 12.02
N TRP A 167 7.43 -2.60 12.80
CA TRP A 167 6.86 -3.85 13.28
C TRP A 167 7.82 -4.63 14.19
N GLY A 168 7.48 -5.88 14.50
CA GLY A 168 8.27 -6.73 15.39
C GLY A 168 8.02 -6.39 16.86
N ALA A 169 9.08 -6.11 17.61
CA ALA A 169 8.99 -5.80 19.05
C ALA A 169 8.66 -4.32 19.34
N LEU A 170 8.68 -3.45 18.32
CA LEU A 170 8.32 -2.04 18.46
C LEU A 170 6.92 -1.90 19.04
N GLY A 171 6.70 -0.97 19.97
CA GLY A 171 5.40 -0.69 20.59
C GLY A 171 5.09 -1.50 21.85
N GLN A 172 5.91 -2.50 22.18
CA GLN A 172 5.77 -3.28 23.41
C GLN A 172 6.32 -2.54 24.64
N ASP A 173 7.42 -1.81 24.49
CA ASP A 173 8.03 -1.01 25.54
C ASP A 173 8.62 0.28 24.97
N ARG A 174 8.02 1.41 25.33
CA ARG A 174 8.39 2.73 24.81
C ARG A 174 9.85 3.12 25.04
N LYS A 175 10.50 2.60 26.10
CA LYS A 175 11.92 2.90 26.37
C LYS A 175 12.83 2.13 25.44
N SER A 176 12.50 0.86 25.19
CA SER A 176 13.20 0.03 24.22
C SER A 176 13.06 0.60 22.81
N ASP A 177 11.87 1.09 22.46
CA ASP A 177 11.61 1.74 21.17
C ASP A 177 12.44 3.01 20.95
N VAL A 178 12.61 3.84 21.98
CA VAL A 178 13.52 5.00 21.96
C VAL A 178 14.97 4.55 21.80
N ARG A 179 15.39 3.50 22.49
CA ARG A 179 16.74 2.96 22.35
C ARG A 179 17.04 2.47 20.93
N VAL A 180 16.06 1.88 20.24
CA VAL A 180 16.21 1.50 18.83
C VAL A 180 16.49 2.74 17.97
N ALA A 181 15.69 3.79 18.11
CA ALA A 181 15.86 5.05 17.39
C ALA A 181 17.23 5.71 17.66
N GLU A 182 17.63 5.79 18.93
CA GLU A 182 18.93 6.32 19.35
C GLU A 182 20.10 5.59 18.67
N GLN A 183 20.07 4.25 18.71
CA GLN A 183 21.16 3.43 18.17
C GLN A 183 21.19 3.47 16.63
N LEU A 184 20.04 3.51 15.96
CA LEU A 184 19.97 3.72 14.52
C LEU A 184 20.53 5.09 14.12
N ARG A 185 20.16 6.17 14.84
CA ARG A 185 20.69 7.52 14.59
C ARG A 185 22.20 7.57 14.78
N SER A 186 22.70 6.97 15.86
CA SER A 186 24.15 6.88 16.13
C SER A 186 24.90 6.16 14.99
N ALA A 187 24.37 5.05 14.49
CA ALA A 187 25.01 4.26 13.44
C ALA A 187 24.91 4.90 12.04
N LEU A 188 23.76 5.50 11.71
CA LEU A 188 23.48 6.06 10.37
C LEU A 188 23.99 7.49 10.23
N GLY A 189 24.34 8.17 11.33
CA GLY A 189 24.83 9.54 11.34
C GLY A 189 23.70 10.57 11.19
N PRO A 190 24.01 11.87 11.27
CA PRO A 190 23.00 12.93 11.36
C PRO A 190 22.23 13.17 10.05
N ASP A 191 22.85 12.96 8.89
CA ASP A 191 22.26 13.36 7.59
C ASP A 191 21.38 12.29 6.93
N PHE A 192 21.16 11.15 7.59
CA PHE A 192 20.39 10.04 7.04
C PHE A 192 18.97 10.08 7.62
N ASP A 193 17.93 10.14 6.79
CA ASP A 193 16.55 10.20 7.30
C ASP A 193 16.13 8.84 7.88
N ILE A 194 15.57 8.86 9.09
CA ILE A 194 15.11 7.65 9.78
C ILE A 194 13.63 7.81 10.07
N MET A 195 12.85 6.80 9.72
CA MET A 195 11.43 6.72 10.01
C MET A 195 11.13 5.45 10.78
N ILE A 196 10.12 5.53 11.66
CA ILE A 196 9.62 4.36 12.39
C ILE A 196 8.16 4.16 12.05
N ASP A 197 7.81 2.92 11.73
CA ASP A 197 6.45 2.44 11.50
C ASP A 197 6.06 1.46 12.61
N MET A 198 5.07 1.85 13.42
CA MET A 198 4.64 1.01 14.52
C MET A 198 3.94 -0.26 14.01
N GLY A 199 3.32 -0.21 12.83
CA GLY A 199 2.55 -1.32 12.24
C GLY A 199 1.28 -1.71 13.00
N PHE A 200 1.05 -1.12 14.18
CA PHE A 200 -0.12 -1.34 15.01
C PHE A 200 -0.33 -0.18 16.00
N ALA A 201 -1.56 -0.10 16.50
CA ALA A 201 -1.96 0.94 17.43
C ALA A 201 -1.35 0.73 18.83
N VAL A 202 -0.64 1.72 19.35
CA VAL A 202 -0.31 1.85 20.76
C VAL A 202 -1.28 2.83 21.44
N PRO A 203 -1.39 2.82 22.78
CA PRO A 203 -2.14 3.85 23.49
C PRO A 203 -1.63 5.27 23.20
N LEU A 204 -2.51 6.27 23.25
CA LEU A 204 -2.16 7.67 22.94
C LEU A 204 -1.02 8.22 23.80
N ASP A 205 -0.96 7.87 25.09
CA ASP A 205 0.12 8.31 25.98
C ASP A 205 1.47 7.69 25.61
N HIS A 206 1.46 6.46 25.06
CA HIS A 206 2.64 5.83 24.48
C HIS A 206 3.09 6.60 23.24
N ALA A 207 2.18 6.85 22.29
CA ALA A 207 2.49 7.60 21.06
C ALA A 207 3.03 9.02 21.35
N LEU A 208 2.42 9.73 22.32
CA LEU A 208 2.88 11.06 22.77
C LEU A 208 4.29 11.02 23.34
N TYR A 209 4.61 9.98 24.10
CA TYR A 209 5.95 9.78 24.65
C TYR A 209 6.97 9.55 23.52
N LEU A 210 6.65 8.65 22.58
CA LEU A 210 7.53 8.35 21.44
C LEU A 210 7.75 9.58 20.57
N GLY A 211 6.68 10.32 20.22
CA GLY A 211 6.80 11.53 19.40
C GLY A 211 7.81 12.54 19.96
N ARG A 212 7.79 12.77 21.28
CA ARG A 212 8.75 13.66 21.95
C ARG A 212 10.16 13.12 21.94
N ALA A 213 10.34 11.85 22.32
CA ALA A 213 11.67 11.24 22.38
C ALA A 213 12.29 11.07 20.97
N TYR A 214 11.49 10.75 19.97
CA TYR A 214 11.93 10.63 18.58
C TYR A 214 12.29 11.97 17.95
N ALA A 215 11.69 13.06 18.38
CA ALA A 215 12.11 14.40 17.99
C ALA A 215 13.53 14.73 18.47
N GLU A 216 13.96 14.24 19.64
CA GLU A 216 15.34 14.39 20.13
C GLU A 216 16.38 13.64 19.27
N HIS A 217 15.93 12.67 18.46
CA HIS A 217 16.77 11.87 17.56
C HIS A 217 16.59 12.21 16.08
N ASP A 218 15.86 13.29 15.77
CA ASP A 218 15.59 13.77 14.41
C ASP A 218 15.00 12.67 13.51
N LEU A 219 13.96 11.98 14.00
CA LEU A 219 13.19 11.06 13.15
C LEU A 219 12.30 11.87 12.21
N TYR A 220 12.27 11.45 10.95
CA TYR A 220 11.58 12.17 9.89
C TYR A 220 10.06 12.01 9.99
N PHE A 221 9.56 10.82 10.35
CA PHE A 221 8.18 10.62 10.78
C PHE A 221 8.00 9.39 11.68
N LEU A 222 6.88 9.36 12.39
CA LEU A 222 6.31 8.21 13.10
C LEU A 222 5.02 7.77 12.39
N GLU A 223 5.02 6.58 11.80
CA GLU A 223 3.92 6.04 11.01
C GLU A 223 3.02 5.11 11.84
N GLU A 224 1.71 5.29 11.66
CA GLU A 224 0.62 4.54 12.28
C GLU A 224 0.77 4.20 13.78
N PRO A 225 1.14 5.16 14.67
CA PRO A 225 1.25 4.87 16.10
C PRO A 225 -0.10 4.67 16.79
N LEU A 226 -1.21 5.05 16.15
CA LEU A 226 -2.57 4.90 16.66
C LEU A 226 -3.41 4.12 15.65
N SER A 227 -4.60 3.68 16.07
CA SER A 227 -5.56 3.07 15.15
C SER A 227 -5.90 4.06 14.03
N PRO A 228 -5.95 3.63 12.75
CA PRO A 228 -6.34 4.50 11.64
C PRO A 228 -7.76 5.06 11.77
N ASP A 229 -8.61 4.44 12.60
CA ASP A 229 -9.95 4.94 12.93
C ASP A 229 -9.92 6.05 14.00
N ASP A 230 -8.84 6.21 14.76
CA ASP A 230 -8.70 7.19 15.84
C ASP A 230 -8.20 8.55 15.34
N LEU A 231 -8.99 9.18 14.47
CA LEU A 231 -8.70 10.51 13.94
C LEU A 231 -8.55 11.56 15.05
N GLY A 232 -9.28 11.41 16.16
CA GLY A 232 -9.21 12.31 17.31
C GLY A 232 -7.90 12.16 18.08
N GLY A 233 -7.41 10.94 18.25
CA GLY A 233 -6.09 10.65 18.81
C GLY A 233 -4.97 11.21 17.96
N PHE A 234 -5.02 11.04 16.64
CA PHE A 234 -4.06 11.65 15.72
C PHE A 234 -4.05 13.17 15.82
N ALA A 235 -5.23 13.81 15.88
CA ALA A 235 -5.32 15.26 16.07
C ALA A 235 -4.67 15.74 17.38
N LYS A 236 -4.82 14.98 18.47
CA LYS A 236 -4.16 15.28 19.75
C LYS A 236 -2.65 15.06 19.69
N LEU A 237 -2.21 13.99 19.03
CA LEU A 237 -0.79 13.66 18.88
C LEU A 237 -0.03 14.76 18.13
N VAL A 238 -0.59 15.26 17.03
CA VAL A 238 0.02 16.33 16.22
C VAL A 238 0.04 17.68 16.95
N ALA A 239 -0.91 17.92 17.85
CA ALA A 239 -1.02 19.18 18.59
C ALA A 239 -0.09 19.29 19.82
N ALA A 240 0.55 18.19 20.24
CA ALA A 240 1.25 18.06 21.52
C ALA A 240 2.77 18.19 21.41
#